data_AF-A0A929TYA5-F1
#
_entry.id   AF-A0A929TYA5-F1
#
_cell.length_a   1.000
_cell.length_b   1.000
_cell.length_c   1.000
_cell.angle_alpha   90.00
_cell.angle_beta   90.00
_cell.angle_gamma   90.00
#
_symmetry.space_group_name_H-M   'P 1'
#
loop_
_entity.id
_entity.type
_entity.pdbx_description
1 polymer ?
#
loop_
_entity_poly.entity_id
_entity_poly.type
_entity_poly.pdbx_seq_one_letter_code
_entity_poly.pdbx_strand_id
1 'polypeptide(L)'
;MFKKFTNACVNVVQKYLPDAFIFCIILTIVVFLAALPVTGMKLWDVADAWGKGIWSLLKFSMQMALVLVLGTALATAPPVKRAINAAAGVPKSPT
;
A
#
# COMPACT_ATOMS: atom_id res chain seq x y z
N MET A 1 7.10 -31.47 -6.26
CA MET A 1 8.17 -30.89 -5.42
C MET A 1 8.01 -29.38 -5.27
N PHE A 2 7.91 -28.61 -6.36
CA PHE A 2 7.66 -27.15 -6.32
C PHE A 2 6.44 -26.74 -5.48
N LYS A 3 5.28 -27.39 -5.67
CA LYS A 3 4.06 -27.07 -4.89
C LYS A 3 4.22 -27.22 -3.37
N LYS A 4 5.05 -28.16 -2.89
CA LYS A 4 5.32 -28.33 -1.44
C LYS A 4 6.21 -27.21 -0.91
N PHE A 5 7.22 -26.80 -1.69
CA PHE A 5 8.08 -25.67 -1.34
C PHE A 5 7.30 -24.35 -1.35
N THR A 6 6.50 -24.09 -2.40
CA THR A 6 5.61 -22.92 -2.48
C THR A 6 4.63 -22.88 -1.31
N ASN A 7 4.00 -24.01 -0.97
CA ASN A 7 3.08 -24.07 0.17
C ASN A 7 3.81 -23.87 1.51
N ALA A 8 5.04 -24.34 1.66
CA ALA A 8 5.84 -24.07 2.85
C ALA A 8 6.18 -22.57 2.98
N CYS A 9 6.61 -21.92 1.90
CA CYS A 9 6.85 -20.48 1.87
C CYS A 9 5.58 -19.68 2.15
N VAL A 10 4.45 -20.03 1.52
CA VAL A 10 3.16 -19.36 1.75
C VAL A 10 2.70 -19.55 3.19
N ASN A 11 2.88 -20.72 3.80
CA ASN A 11 2.46 -20.97 5.17
C ASN A 11 3.33 -20.21 6.20
N VAL A 12 4.64 -20.11 5.94
CA VAL A 12 5.55 -19.27 6.75
C VAL A 12 5.14 -17.80 6.60
N VAL A 13 4.97 -17.32 5.36
CA VAL A 13 4.58 -15.94 5.09
C VAL A 13 3.23 -15.61 5.72
N GLN A 14 2.19 -16.43 5.59
CA GLN A 14 0.89 -16.19 6.22
C GLN A 14 0.93 -16.20 7.75
N LYS A 15 1.84 -16.98 8.36
CA LYS A 15 1.97 -17.08 9.81
C LYS A 15 2.80 -15.95 10.42
N TYR A 16 3.76 -15.41 9.67
CA TYR A 16 4.72 -14.42 10.15
C TYR A 16 4.59 -13.04 9.51
N LEU A 17 3.83 -12.85 8.42
CA LEU A 17 3.46 -11.51 7.96
C LEU A 17 2.51 -10.93 8.99
N PRO A 18 2.95 -9.95 9.79
CA PRO A 18 1.99 -9.17 10.54
C PRO A 18 1.17 -8.35 9.54
N ASP A 19 0.06 -7.80 10.01
CA ASP A 19 -0.66 -6.81 9.23
C ASP A 19 0.30 -5.72 8.71
N ALA A 20 0.09 -5.23 7.48
CA ALA A 20 0.99 -4.31 6.82
C ALA A 20 1.26 -3.04 7.66
N PHE A 21 0.27 -2.60 8.43
CA PHE A 21 0.43 -1.46 9.33
C PHE A 21 1.38 -1.77 10.50
N ILE A 22 1.26 -2.95 11.10
CA ILE A 22 2.14 -3.39 12.19
C ILE A 22 3.59 -3.49 11.68
N PHE A 23 3.78 -4.02 10.47
CA PHE A 23 5.10 -4.07 9.84
C PHE A 23 5.73 -2.67 9.71
N CYS A 24 4.96 -1.68 9.25
CA CYS A 24 5.41 -0.29 9.15
C CYS A 24 5.81 0.33 10.50
N ILE A 25 5.06 0.04 11.58
CA ILE A 25 5.39 0.52 12.93
C ILE A 25 6.73 -0.07 13.40
N ILE A 26 6.89 -1.39 13.27
CA ILE A 26 8.13 -2.07 13.68
C ILE A 26 9.31 -1.50 12.89
N LEU A 27 9.16 -1.36 11.57
CA LEU A 27 10.20 -0.80 10.71
C LEU A 27 10.54 0.64 11.11
N THR A 28 9.54 1.46 11.46
CA THR A 28 9.76 2.83 11.93
C THR A 28 10.63 2.85 13.18
N ILE A 29 10.34 1.99 14.17
CA ILE A 29 11.13 1.89 15.40
C ILE A 29 12.57 1.44 15.07
N VAL A 30 12.72 0.41 14.23
CA VAL A 30 14.03 -0.11 13.82
C VAL A 30 14.87 0.98 13.12
N VAL A 31 14.28 1.71 12.18
CA VAL A 31 14.95 2.79 11.45
C VAL A 31 15.29 3.93 12.39
N PHE A 32 14.41 4.28 13.34
CA PHE A 32 14.67 5.33 14.32
C PHE A 32 15.87 4.98 15.22
N LEU A 33 15.94 3.74 15.71
CA LEU A 33 17.07 3.26 16.51
C LEU A 33 18.36 3.18 15.69
N ALA A 34 18.28 2.77 14.43
CA ALA A 34 19.43 2.70 13.54
C ALA A 34 19.94 4.10 13.11
N ALA A 35 19.06 5.09 13.00
CA ALA A 35 19.42 6.45 12.58
C ALA A 35 20.33 7.15 13.60
N LEU A 36 20.13 6.91 14.90
CA LEU A 36 20.89 7.54 15.98
C LEU A 36 22.42 7.32 15.86
N PRO A 37 22.93 6.07 15.79
CA PRO A 37 24.37 5.83 15.60
C PRO A 37 24.86 6.14 14.19
N VAL A 38 24.01 6.01 13.16
CA VAL A 38 24.46 6.13 11.75
C VAL A 38 24.62 7.59 11.30
N THR A 39 23.71 8.48 11.71
CA THR A 39 23.75 9.89 11.31
C THR A 39 24.36 10.81 12.37
N GLY A 40 24.52 10.35 13.61
CA GLY A 40 25.08 11.16 14.71
C GLY A 40 24.19 12.35 15.12
N MET A 41 22.96 12.41 14.62
CA MET A 41 21.98 13.46 14.94
C MET A 41 21.36 13.22 16.32
N LYS A 42 20.91 14.30 17.00
CA LYS A 42 20.22 14.17 18.29
C LYS A 42 18.84 13.53 18.09
N LEU A 43 18.31 12.91 19.16
CA LEU A 43 17.00 12.24 19.17
C LEU A 43 15.87 13.11 18.60
N TRP A 44 15.87 14.40 18.94
CA TRP A 44 14.87 15.37 18.49
C TRP A 44 14.98 15.68 16.99
N ASP A 45 16.20 15.73 16.46
CA ASP A 45 16.42 16.03 15.04
C ASP A 45 15.97 14.86 14.16
N VAL A 46 16.19 13.61 14.62
CA VAL A 46 15.69 12.40 13.94
C VAL A 46 14.17 12.36 13.95
N ALA A 47 13.52 12.74 15.05
CA ALA A 47 12.06 12.81 15.15
C ALA A 47 11.47 13.89 14.23
N ASP A 48 12.09 15.06 14.16
CA ASP A 48 11.66 16.15 13.27
C ASP A 48 11.85 15.77 11.80
N ALA A 49 12.98 15.14 11.45
CA ALA A 49 13.23 14.62 10.11
C ALA A 49 12.22 13.55 9.70
N TRP A 50 11.90 12.61 10.59
CA TRP A 50 10.87 11.59 10.35
C TRP A 50 9.49 12.24 10.15
N GLY A 51 9.12 13.20 11.01
CA GLY A 51 7.88 13.94 10.91
C GLY A 51 7.75 14.66 9.56
N LYS A 52 8.74 15.46 9.19
CA LYS A 52 8.80 16.15 7.89
C LYS A 52 8.68 15.17 6.72
N GLY A 53 9.36 14.02 6.82
CA GLY A 53 9.28 12.94 5.83
C GLY A 53 7.85 12.43 5.64
N ILE A 54 7.18 12.01 6.71
CA ILE A 54 5.80 11.52 6.64
C ILE A 54 4.83 12.59 6.14
N TRP A 55 4.93 13.81 6.66
CA TRP A 55 4.04 14.90 6.25
C TRP A 55 4.23 15.29 4.78
N SER A 56 5.43 15.13 4.22
CA SER A 56 5.68 15.33 2.78
C SER A 56 4.91 14.32 1.91
N LEU A 57 4.77 13.09 2.38
CA LEU A 57 4.07 12.01 1.68
C LEU A 57 2.55 12.07 1.87
N LEU A 58 2.06 12.76 2.90
CA LEU A 58 0.62 12.81 3.20
C LEU A 58 -0.21 13.43 2.06
N LYS A 59 0.30 14.51 1.44
CA LYS A 59 -0.39 15.13 0.29
C LYS A 59 -0.52 14.13 -0.87
N PHE A 60 0.55 13.39 -1.14
CA PHE A 60 0.57 12.37 -2.17
C PHE A 60 -0.35 11.19 -1.82
N SER A 61 -0.31 10.69 -0.59
CA SER A 61 -1.15 9.56 -0.16
C SER A 61 -2.63 9.91 -0.20
N MET A 62 -3.01 11.12 0.20
CA MET A 62 -4.38 11.63 0.11
C MET A 62 -4.85 11.69 -1.34
N GLN A 63 -4.02 12.17 -2.26
CA GLN A 63 -4.33 12.19 -3.69
C GLN A 63 -4.58 10.78 -4.23
N MET A 64 -3.69 9.82 -3.92
CA MET A 64 -3.85 8.44 -4.37
C MET A 64 -5.07 7.75 -3.73
N ALA A 65 -5.36 8.01 -2.46
CA ALA A 65 -6.56 7.52 -1.78
C ALA A 65 -7.83 8.07 -2.44
N LEU A 66 -7.87 9.38 -2.73
CA LEU A 66 -9.00 10.00 -3.43
C LEU A 66 -9.16 9.44 -4.84
N VAL A 67 -8.08 9.22 -5.59
CA VAL A 67 -8.16 8.60 -6.92
C VAL A 67 -8.82 7.22 -6.84
N LEU A 68 -8.48 6.40 -5.85
CA LEU A 68 -9.10 5.08 -5.65
C LEU A 68 -10.58 5.19 -5.27
N VAL A 69 -10.91 6.03 -4.28
CA VAL A 69 -12.28 6.20 -3.78
C VAL A 69 -13.19 6.82 -4.85
N LEU A 70 -12.73 7.89 -5.51
CA LEU A 70 -13.47 8.51 -6.60
C LEU A 70 -13.55 7.59 -7.82
N GLY A 71 -12.51 6.83 -8.14
CA GLY A 71 -12.53 5.85 -9.22
C GLY A 71 -13.56 4.75 -8.98
N THR A 72 -13.63 4.20 -7.77
CA THR A 72 -14.64 3.20 -7.40
C THR A 72 -16.06 3.78 -7.38
N ALA A 73 -16.23 4.99 -6.84
CA ALA A 73 -17.51 5.70 -6.86
C ALA A 73 -17.99 6.01 -8.29
N LEU A 74 -17.07 6.45 -9.16
CA LEU A 74 -17.34 6.72 -10.56
C LEU A 74 -17.71 5.44 -11.30
N ALA A 75 -16.99 4.34 -11.09
CA ALA A 75 -17.28 3.04 -11.72
C ALA A 75 -18.65 2.49 -11.33
N THR A 76 -19.13 2.78 -10.11
CA THR A 76 -20.46 2.37 -9.64
C THR A 76 -21.57 3.34 -10.03
N ALA A 77 -21.25 4.55 -10.52
CA ALA A 77 -22.24 5.53 -10.94
C ALA A 77 -23.12 4.98 -12.09
N PRO A 78 -24.46 5.15 -12.03
CA PRO A 78 -25.39 4.66 -13.05
C PRO A 78 -25.02 5.01 -14.51
N PRO A 79 -24.60 6.25 -14.86
CA PRO A 79 -24.23 6.56 -16.23
C PRO A 79 -22.98 5.83 -16.71
N VAL A 80 -21.95 5.73 -15.86
CA VAL A 80 -20.67 5.07 -16.18
C VAL A 80 -20.86 3.56 -16.28
N LYS A 81 -21.60 2.96 -15.35
CA LYS A 81 -21.91 1.53 -15.38
C LYS A 81 -22.67 1.13 -16.65
N ARG A 82 -23.60 1.98 -17.12
CA ARG A 82 -24.30 1.78 -18.41
C ARG A 82 -23.33 1.86 -19.58
N ALA A 83 -22.42 2.83 -19.60
CA ALA A 83 -21.40 2.97 -20.64
C ALA A 83 -20.45 1.76 -20.67
N ILE A 84 -19.99 1.29 -19.51
CA ILE A 84 -19.14 0.10 -19.39
C ILE A 84 -19.89 -1.14 -19.90
N ASN A 85 -21.15 -1.34 -19.51
CA ASN A 85 -21.95 -2.48 -19.99
C ASN A 85 -22.21 -2.41 -21.50
N ALA A 86 -22.45 -1.22 -22.05
CA ALA A 86 -22.59 -1.04 -23.50
C ALA A 86 -21.29 -1.40 -24.23
N ALA A 87 -20.14 -0.96 -23.72
CA ALA A 87 -18.83 -1.32 -24.27
C ALA A 87 -18.52 -2.81 -24.12
N ALA A 88 -18.85 -3.42 -22.97
CA ALA A 88 -18.68 -4.84 -22.72
C ALA A 88 -19.62 -5.73 -23.56
N GLY A 89 -20.69 -5.16 -24.14
CA GLY A 89 -21.59 -5.85 -25.07
C GLY A 89 -21.14 -5.79 -26.54
N VAL A 90 -20.01 -5.14 -26.85
CA VAL A 90 -19.43 -5.06 -28.20
C VAL A 90 -18.77 -6.37 -28.65
N PRO A 91 -18.01 -7.10 -27.81
CA PRO A 91 -17.53 -8.43 -28.16
C PRO A 91 -18.67 -9.45 -27.98
N LYS A 92 -19.29 -9.87 -29.08
CA LYS A 92 -20.45 -10.81 -29.07
C LYS A 92 -20.11 -12.25 -29.45
N SER A 93 -18.84 -12.61 -29.58
CA SER A 93 -18.42 -13.94 -30.02
C SER A 93 -17.23 -14.45 -29.21
N PRO A 94 -17.30 -15.66 -28.62
CA PRO A 94 -16.11 -16.35 -28.15
C PRO A 94 -15.32 -16.80 -29.38
N THR A 95 -14.09 -16.34 -29.51
CA THR A 95 -13.04 -17.07 -30.23
C THR A 95 -12.09 -17.62 -29.20
#